data_AF-A0A813BQH5-F1
#
_entry.id   AF-A0A813BQH5-F1
#
_cell.length_a   1.000
_cell.length_b   1.000
_cell.length_c   1.000
_cell.angle_alpha   90.00
_cell.angle_beta   90.00
_cell.angle_gamma   90.00
#
_symmetry.space_group_name_H-M   'P 1'
#
loop_
_entity.id
_entity.type
_entity.pdbx_description
1 polymer ?
#
loop_
_entity_poly.entity_id
_entity_poly.type
_entity_poly.pdbx_seq_one_letter_code
_entity_poly.pdbx_strand_id
1 'polypeptide(L)'
;NTPTLAYIYQWFNNGPDRVQSAWNKWTFPSTTRALWMGMQGSKVYLMVSWGSTYSLEVIDTEYEGDEDLGIPLRADHRVNEDYISATGEGYVDVTLPYEVPEAKRDNFVSYYRVNDDGTGEQRGQLLETEWQSSTVIRVYTDVASPRLWVGSKIKSYRELPKVYITDQQGAAVLMDGLSIASLKVSHTNSTAYKVQVFVVGDEEVTAESEFSARISGDPEVVNNRVPVESSGEFDIRVGYGTEECRIRLLNDTIYPSSWDSLRYM
;
A
#
# COMPACT_ATOMS: atom_id res chain seq x y z
N ASN A 1 -15.37 -11.72 -17.61
CA ASN A 1 -14.40 -10.63 -17.38
C ASN A 1 -15.12 -9.42 -16.83
N THR A 2 -15.16 -9.30 -15.52
CA THR A 2 -15.74 -8.15 -14.83
C THR A 2 -14.58 -7.22 -14.47
N PRO A 3 -14.49 -6.00 -15.05
CA PRO A 3 -13.30 -5.17 -14.90
C PRO A 3 -13.21 -4.62 -13.46
N THR A 4 -12.09 -4.89 -12.79
CA THR A 4 -11.74 -4.39 -11.46
C THR A 4 -10.48 -3.52 -11.51
N LEU A 5 -10.15 -2.98 -12.68
CA LEU A 5 -8.90 -2.25 -12.91
C LEU A 5 -9.14 -0.91 -13.59
N ALA A 6 -8.25 0.03 -13.32
CA ALA A 6 -8.20 1.33 -13.96
C ALA A 6 -6.76 1.65 -14.38
N TYR A 7 -6.60 2.27 -15.54
CA TYR A 7 -5.31 2.77 -16.02
C TYR A 7 -5.29 4.28 -15.85
N ILE A 8 -4.25 4.78 -15.17
CA ILE A 8 -4.07 6.20 -14.89
C ILE A 8 -2.82 6.67 -15.60
N TYR A 9 -2.97 7.68 -16.44
CA TYR A 9 -1.85 8.33 -17.10
C TYR A 9 -1.48 9.61 -16.34
N GLN A 10 -0.32 9.60 -15.71
CA GLN A 10 0.24 10.75 -15.00
C GLN A 10 1.25 11.45 -15.89
N TRP A 11 1.17 12.78 -15.92
CA TRP A 11 2.08 13.59 -16.71
C TRP A 11 2.42 14.89 -16.01
N PHE A 12 3.61 15.43 -16.31
CA PHE A 12 4.05 16.73 -15.84
C PHE A 12 4.76 17.47 -16.98
N ASN A 13 4.46 18.75 -17.14
CA ASN A 13 5.13 19.64 -18.09
C ASN A 13 5.96 20.65 -17.31
N ASN A 14 7.20 20.86 -17.75
CA ASN A 14 8.02 21.97 -17.28
C ASN A 14 8.19 22.97 -18.43
N GLY A 15 7.41 24.05 -18.41
CA GLY A 15 7.29 24.95 -19.54
C GLY A 15 6.67 24.25 -20.76
N PRO A 16 7.29 24.32 -21.95
CA PRO A 16 6.77 23.65 -23.15
C PRO A 16 7.02 22.14 -23.16
N ASP A 17 7.92 21.64 -22.33
CA ASP A 17 8.43 20.27 -22.44
C ASP A 17 7.71 19.30 -21.50
N ARG A 18 7.38 18.13 -22.04
CA ARG A 18 6.88 16.98 -21.28
C ARG A 18 8.04 16.30 -20.56
N VAL A 19 8.15 16.54 -19.25
CA VAL A 19 9.25 15.98 -18.41
C VAL A 19 8.88 14.70 -17.69
N GLN A 20 7.58 14.40 -17.55
CA GLN A 20 7.11 13.15 -16.96
C GLN A 20 5.93 12.60 -17.75
N SER A 21 5.99 11.30 -18.04
CA SER A 21 4.91 10.50 -18.62
C SER A 21 4.96 9.11 -17.97
N ALA A 22 3.94 8.76 -17.22
CA ALA A 22 3.88 7.50 -16.49
C ALA A 22 2.49 6.87 -16.59
N TRP A 23 2.45 5.56 -16.77
CA TRP A 23 1.23 4.76 -16.65
C TRP A 23 1.23 4.04 -15.32
N ASN A 24 0.12 4.19 -14.59
CA ASN A 24 -0.15 3.49 -13.36
C ASN A 24 -1.36 2.57 -13.58
N LYS A 25 -1.34 1.40 -12.95
CA LYS A 25 -2.47 0.47 -12.95
C LYS A 25 -3.00 0.37 -11.53
N TRP A 26 -4.26 0.72 -11.33
CA TRP A 26 -4.97 0.49 -10.09
C TRP A 26 -5.88 -0.72 -10.22
N THR A 27 -5.99 -1.49 -9.14
CA THR A 27 -6.84 -2.67 -9.09
C THR A 27 -7.63 -2.67 -7.79
N PHE A 28 -8.91 -3.01 -7.87
CA PHE A 28 -9.85 -3.01 -6.75
C PHE A 28 -10.33 -4.45 -6.49
N PRO A 29 -9.48 -5.30 -5.88
CA PRO A 29 -9.70 -6.75 -5.83
C PRO A 29 -10.91 -7.16 -4.98
N SER A 30 -11.33 -6.31 -4.05
CA SER A 30 -12.43 -6.57 -3.10
C SER A 30 -13.80 -6.24 -3.65
N THR A 31 -13.86 -5.43 -4.71
CA THR A 31 -15.11 -5.13 -5.42
C THR A 31 -15.44 -6.21 -6.45
N THR A 32 -16.72 -6.27 -6.85
CA THR A 32 -17.14 -7.09 -7.99
C THR A 32 -16.78 -6.42 -9.31
N ARG A 33 -16.92 -5.08 -9.38
CA ARG A 33 -16.65 -4.31 -10.60
C ARG A 33 -16.35 -2.84 -10.31
N ALA A 34 -15.38 -2.27 -11.01
CA ALA A 34 -15.25 -0.83 -11.18
C ALA A 34 -16.15 -0.36 -12.34
N LEU A 35 -17.13 0.50 -12.04
CA LEU A 35 -18.11 0.97 -13.03
C LEU A 35 -17.68 2.27 -13.70
N TRP A 36 -17.17 3.19 -12.90
CA TRP A 36 -16.77 4.51 -13.37
C TRP A 36 -15.71 5.11 -12.45
N MET A 37 -14.82 5.91 -13.03
CA MET A 37 -13.81 6.67 -12.29
C MET A 37 -13.65 8.04 -12.95
N GLY A 38 -13.60 9.09 -12.15
CA GLY A 38 -13.35 10.45 -12.62
C GLY A 38 -12.63 11.27 -11.56
N MET A 39 -11.92 12.31 -11.99
CA MET A 39 -11.12 13.15 -11.10
C MET A 39 -11.61 14.59 -11.17
N GLN A 40 -11.69 15.24 -10.01
CA GLN A 40 -11.97 16.67 -9.87
C GLN A 40 -11.05 17.24 -8.80
N GLY A 41 -10.16 18.15 -9.20
CA GLY A 41 -9.12 18.66 -8.30
C GLY A 41 -8.20 17.54 -7.85
N SER A 42 -7.93 17.44 -6.54
CA SER A 42 -7.16 16.36 -5.91
C SER A 42 -7.97 15.12 -5.55
N LYS A 43 -9.27 15.07 -5.88
CA LYS A 43 -10.16 13.95 -5.51
C LYS A 43 -10.54 13.09 -6.70
N VAL A 44 -10.37 11.79 -6.54
CA VAL A 44 -10.83 10.77 -7.49
C VAL A 44 -12.12 10.17 -6.96
N TYR A 45 -13.18 10.25 -7.75
CA TYR A 45 -14.46 9.62 -7.49
C TYR A 45 -14.51 8.29 -8.20
N LEU A 46 -14.86 7.23 -7.47
CA LEU A 46 -14.92 5.87 -7.95
C LEU A 46 -16.31 5.29 -7.66
N MET A 47 -17.00 4.85 -8.71
CA MET A 47 -18.24 4.10 -8.56
C MET A 47 -17.94 2.60 -8.72
N VAL A 48 -18.26 1.82 -7.70
CA VAL A 48 -18.02 0.38 -7.69
C VAL A 48 -19.31 -0.40 -7.43
N SER A 49 -19.34 -1.63 -7.92
CA SER A 49 -20.39 -2.60 -7.65
C SER A 49 -19.86 -3.69 -6.72
N TRP A 50 -20.69 -4.05 -5.76
CA TRP A 50 -20.47 -5.12 -4.80
C TRP A 50 -21.33 -6.37 -5.09
N GLY A 51 -21.92 -6.44 -6.28
CA GLY A 51 -22.92 -7.44 -6.65
C GLY A 51 -24.29 -6.80 -6.74
N SER A 52 -25.09 -6.91 -5.67
CA SER A 52 -26.43 -6.33 -5.52
C SER A 52 -26.42 -4.83 -5.20
N THR A 53 -25.35 -4.33 -4.58
CA THR A 53 -25.22 -2.94 -4.15
C THR A 53 -24.13 -2.19 -4.91
N TYR A 54 -24.16 -0.87 -4.76
CA TYR A 54 -23.23 0.06 -5.39
C TYR A 54 -22.77 1.08 -4.35
N SER A 55 -21.50 1.47 -4.40
CA SER A 55 -20.97 2.59 -3.61
C SER A 55 -20.33 3.62 -4.52
N LEU A 56 -20.41 4.88 -4.08
CA LEU A 56 -19.62 5.97 -4.59
C LEU A 56 -18.56 6.30 -3.54
N GLU A 57 -17.30 6.14 -3.92
CA GLU A 57 -16.15 6.28 -3.05
C GLU A 57 -15.27 7.43 -3.53
N VAL A 58 -14.53 8.01 -2.60
CA VAL A 58 -13.65 9.14 -2.85
C VAL A 58 -12.25 8.77 -2.39
N ILE A 59 -11.28 8.95 -3.27
CA ILE A 59 -9.86 8.78 -3.00
C ILE A 59 -9.23 10.17 -3.03
N ASP A 60 -8.62 10.56 -1.92
CA ASP A 60 -7.80 11.76 -1.87
C ASP A 60 -6.39 11.45 -2.39
N THR A 61 -5.92 12.23 -3.36
CA THR A 61 -4.59 12.05 -3.98
C THR A 61 -3.52 12.91 -3.35
N GLU A 62 -3.86 13.69 -2.32
CA GLU A 62 -2.90 14.47 -1.54
C GLU A 62 -2.03 13.56 -0.66
N TYR A 63 -0.81 14.05 -0.40
CA TYR A 63 0.20 13.32 0.36
C TYR A 63 -0.26 13.03 1.80
N GLU A 64 -0.87 14.04 2.44
CA GLU A 64 -1.37 13.97 3.82
C GLU A 64 -2.49 12.92 3.97
N GLY A 65 -3.20 12.61 2.89
CA GLY A 65 -4.31 11.68 2.91
C GLY A 65 -5.53 12.25 3.61
N ASP A 66 -6.31 11.39 4.25
CA ASP A 66 -7.59 11.72 4.89
C ASP A 66 -7.55 11.65 6.42
N GLU A 67 -6.34 11.68 7.01
CA GLU A 67 -6.13 11.66 8.45
C GLU A 67 -5.12 12.73 8.90
N ASP A 68 -5.53 13.60 9.83
CA ASP A 68 -4.72 14.73 10.31
C ASP A 68 -3.61 14.32 11.31
N LEU A 69 -3.51 13.03 11.68
CA LEU A 69 -2.68 12.56 12.79
C LEU A 69 -1.63 11.53 12.35
N GLY A 70 -0.37 11.96 12.26
CA GLY A 70 0.78 11.06 12.03
C GLY A 70 0.86 10.51 10.60
N ILE A 71 1.47 9.34 10.43
CA ILE A 71 1.61 8.70 9.11
C ILE A 71 0.27 8.11 8.66
N PRO A 72 -0.28 8.46 7.48
CA PRO A 72 -1.64 8.08 7.09
C PRO A 72 -1.78 6.57 6.91
N LEU A 73 -2.81 5.96 7.50
CA LEU A 73 -3.09 4.54 7.30
C LEU A 73 -3.90 4.34 6.02
N ARG A 74 -3.39 3.50 5.10
CA ARG A 74 -3.94 3.28 3.77
C ARG A 74 -4.70 1.96 3.71
N ALA A 75 -5.95 2.03 3.28
CA ALA A 75 -6.80 0.88 2.98
C ALA A 75 -7.87 1.27 1.95
N ASP A 76 -8.32 0.30 1.17
CA ASP A 76 -9.41 0.50 0.20
C ASP A 76 -10.77 0.32 0.90
N HIS A 77 -11.82 0.99 0.39
CA HIS A 77 -13.20 0.83 0.88
C HIS A 77 -13.38 1.10 2.39
N ARG A 78 -12.60 2.04 2.93
CA ARG A 78 -12.54 2.30 4.38
C ARG A 78 -13.88 2.79 4.94
N VAL A 79 -14.31 2.21 6.05
CA VAL A 79 -15.35 2.75 6.94
C VAL A 79 -14.74 3.05 8.31
N ASN A 80 -15.23 4.09 8.96
CA ASN A 80 -14.75 4.56 10.25
C ASN A 80 -15.66 4.08 11.40
N GLU A 81 -15.34 4.49 12.62
CA GLU A 81 -16.07 4.16 13.84
C GLU A 81 -17.53 4.63 13.87
N ASP A 82 -17.93 5.57 12.99
CA ASP A 82 -19.33 6.02 12.87
C ASP A 82 -20.27 4.91 12.39
N TYR A 83 -19.71 3.83 11.82
CA TYR A 83 -20.44 2.64 11.38
C TYR A 83 -20.50 1.53 12.46
N ILE A 84 -20.04 1.80 13.68
CA ILE A 84 -20.26 0.90 14.82
C ILE A 84 -21.76 0.84 15.12
N SER A 85 -22.31 -0.36 15.04
CA SER A 85 -23.75 -0.63 15.12
C SER A 85 -24.16 -1.33 16.42
N ALA A 86 -23.23 -2.07 17.04
CA ALA A 86 -23.42 -2.67 18.35
C ALA A 86 -22.09 -2.79 19.09
N THR A 87 -22.16 -2.84 20.42
CA THR A 87 -21.02 -3.07 21.31
C THR A 87 -21.40 -4.18 22.27
N GLY A 88 -20.52 -5.16 22.44
CA GLY A 88 -20.63 -6.23 23.42
C GLY A 88 -19.43 -6.26 24.35
N GLU A 89 -19.35 -7.29 25.20
CA GLU A 89 -18.16 -7.50 26.02
C GLU A 89 -17.00 -7.99 25.15
N GLY A 90 -15.95 -7.18 25.00
CA GLY A 90 -14.74 -7.52 24.24
C GLY A 90 -14.87 -7.42 22.71
N TYR A 91 -15.96 -6.85 22.19
CA TYR A 91 -16.13 -6.65 20.75
C TYR A 91 -17.05 -5.47 20.38
N VAL A 92 -16.88 -4.99 19.15
CA VAL A 92 -17.80 -4.07 18.47
C VAL A 92 -18.20 -4.63 17.11
N ASP A 93 -19.47 -4.48 16.73
CA ASP A 93 -19.98 -4.89 15.42
C ASP A 93 -20.07 -3.66 14.51
N VAL A 94 -19.31 -3.66 13.40
CA VAL A 94 -19.28 -2.60 12.39
C VAL A 94 -20.17 -3.02 11.22
N THR A 95 -21.15 -2.18 10.87
CA THR A 95 -22.05 -2.41 9.73
C THR A 95 -21.58 -1.62 8.52
N LEU A 96 -21.10 -2.32 7.49
CA LEU A 96 -20.69 -1.75 6.21
C LEU A 96 -21.91 -1.23 5.41
N PRO A 97 -21.79 -0.11 4.68
CA PRO A 97 -22.85 0.41 3.82
C PRO A 97 -23.03 -0.37 2.51
N TYR A 98 -22.27 -1.45 2.30
CA TYR A 98 -22.26 -2.27 1.11
C TYR A 98 -22.11 -3.76 1.46
N GLU A 99 -22.59 -4.65 0.57
CA GLU A 99 -22.58 -6.09 0.80
C GLU A 99 -21.32 -6.73 0.23
N VAL A 100 -20.47 -7.33 1.07
CA VAL A 100 -19.23 -7.97 0.60
C VAL A 100 -19.48 -9.45 0.28
N PRO A 101 -19.22 -9.90 -0.97
CA PRO A 101 -19.30 -11.31 -1.35
C PRO A 101 -18.35 -12.16 -0.51
N GLU A 102 -18.78 -13.37 -0.14
CA GLU A 102 -18.02 -14.29 0.72
C GLU A 102 -16.58 -14.52 0.23
N ALA A 103 -16.40 -14.72 -1.07
CA ALA A 103 -15.09 -14.92 -1.69
C ALA A 103 -14.13 -13.72 -1.62
N LYS A 104 -14.57 -12.56 -1.11
CA LYS A 104 -13.78 -11.31 -0.99
C LYS A 104 -13.54 -10.87 0.45
N ARG A 105 -14.15 -11.57 1.42
CA ARG A 105 -14.13 -11.21 2.84
C ARG A 105 -12.73 -11.26 3.46
N ASP A 106 -11.86 -12.14 2.99
CA ASP A 106 -10.48 -12.30 3.47
C ASP A 106 -9.56 -11.10 3.17
N ASN A 107 -10.00 -10.22 2.26
CA ASN A 107 -9.27 -9.00 1.96
C ASN A 107 -9.49 -7.92 3.01
N PHE A 108 -10.52 -8.02 3.85
CA PHE A 108 -10.86 -7.00 4.84
C PHE A 108 -10.07 -7.18 6.14
N VAL A 109 -9.68 -6.06 6.72
CA VAL A 109 -8.89 -5.94 7.95
C VAL A 109 -9.38 -4.74 8.75
N SER A 110 -9.11 -4.75 10.05
CA SER A 110 -9.38 -3.64 10.93
C SER A 110 -8.14 -3.24 11.72
N TYR A 111 -7.98 -1.95 11.94
CA TYR A 111 -6.88 -1.37 12.69
C TYR A 111 -7.35 -0.21 13.55
N TYR A 112 -6.69 0.01 14.68
CA TYR A 112 -6.84 1.27 15.40
C TYR A 112 -6.26 2.42 14.59
N ARG A 113 -6.96 3.55 14.56
CA ARG A 113 -6.53 4.77 13.84
C ARG A 113 -5.78 5.76 14.70
N VAL A 114 -5.69 5.58 16.01
CA VAL A 114 -5.07 6.59 16.89
C VAL A 114 -4.17 5.95 17.93
N ASN A 115 -3.22 6.73 18.41
CA ASN A 115 -2.44 6.38 19.60
C ASN A 115 -3.14 7.01 20.80
N ASP A 116 -3.45 6.22 21.82
CA ASP A 116 -3.99 6.72 23.08
C ASP A 116 -3.44 5.90 24.25
N ASP A 117 -2.54 6.54 25.00
CA ASP A 117 -1.88 5.95 26.16
C ASP A 117 -2.83 5.76 27.36
N GLY A 118 -4.04 6.34 27.32
CA GLY A 118 -5.07 6.21 28.35
C GLY A 118 -6.04 5.05 28.11
N THR A 119 -6.31 4.71 26.84
CA THR A 119 -7.19 3.58 26.45
C THR A 119 -6.41 2.34 26.00
N GLY A 120 -5.11 2.48 25.72
CA GLY A 120 -4.26 1.40 25.21
C GLY A 120 -4.36 1.20 23.70
N GLU A 121 -5.01 2.11 22.97
CA GLU A 121 -5.09 2.06 21.51
C GLU A 121 -3.72 2.39 20.90
N GLN A 122 -3.21 1.50 20.05
CA GLN A 122 -1.99 1.73 19.28
C GLN A 122 -2.30 1.88 17.80
N ARG A 123 -1.96 3.02 17.20
CA ARG A 123 -2.23 3.31 15.79
C ARG A 123 -1.59 2.25 14.89
N GLY A 124 -2.38 1.67 14.01
CA GLY A 124 -1.95 0.62 13.09
C GLY A 124 -1.71 -0.75 13.74
N GLN A 125 -2.16 -0.97 14.98
CA GLN A 125 -2.31 -2.31 15.53
C GLN A 125 -3.47 -3.03 14.86
N LEU A 126 -3.19 -4.24 14.35
CA LEU A 126 -4.19 -5.10 13.72
C LEU A 126 -5.16 -5.62 14.78
N LEU A 127 -6.45 -5.54 14.48
CA LEU A 127 -7.53 -6.09 15.28
C LEU A 127 -8.01 -7.40 14.67
N GLU A 128 -8.34 -8.36 15.53
CA GLU A 128 -8.97 -9.60 15.10
C GLU A 128 -10.42 -9.31 14.68
N THR A 129 -10.83 -9.91 13.55
CA THR A 129 -12.15 -9.68 12.98
C THR A 129 -12.83 -10.98 12.57
N GLU A 130 -14.16 -10.98 12.66
CA GLU A 130 -15.00 -12.11 12.28
C GLU A 130 -16.24 -11.61 11.55
N TRP A 131 -16.52 -12.17 10.37
CA TRP A 131 -17.71 -11.82 9.61
C TRP A 131 -18.97 -12.46 10.20
N GLN A 132 -19.94 -11.63 10.58
CA GLN A 132 -21.24 -12.09 11.08
C GLN A 132 -22.29 -12.19 9.96
N SER A 133 -22.15 -11.37 8.91
CA SER A 133 -23.03 -11.38 7.73
C SER A 133 -22.29 -10.86 6.49
N SER A 134 -23.01 -10.54 5.39
CA SER A 134 -22.41 -9.86 4.23
C SER A 134 -22.08 -8.38 4.48
N THR A 135 -22.63 -7.77 5.53
CA THR A 135 -22.46 -6.35 5.86
C THR A 135 -21.92 -6.11 7.25
N VAL A 136 -21.91 -7.12 8.13
CA VAL A 136 -21.51 -6.95 9.54
C VAL A 136 -20.20 -7.67 9.79
N ILE A 137 -19.22 -6.91 10.28
CA ILE A 137 -17.93 -7.40 10.77
C ILE A 137 -17.87 -7.17 12.27
N ARG A 138 -17.65 -8.24 13.02
CA ARG A 138 -17.27 -8.17 14.43
C ARG A 138 -15.78 -7.87 14.52
N VAL A 139 -15.43 -6.88 15.33
CA VAL A 139 -14.04 -6.51 15.62
C VAL A 139 -13.81 -6.71 17.12
N TYR A 140 -12.83 -7.52 17.47
CA TYR A 140 -12.50 -7.82 18.87
C TYR A 140 -11.64 -6.70 19.46
N THR A 141 -12.09 -6.12 20.57
CA THR A 141 -11.45 -5.01 21.26
C THR A 141 -12.00 -4.85 22.68
N ASP A 142 -11.12 -4.63 23.64
CA ASP A 142 -11.47 -4.33 25.04
C ASP A 142 -11.76 -2.84 25.27
N VAL A 143 -11.59 -2.00 24.25
CA VAL A 143 -11.79 -0.56 24.34
C VAL A 143 -13.27 -0.24 24.18
N ALA A 144 -13.87 0.44 25.15
CA ALA A 144 -15.31 0.73 25.18
C ALA A 144 -15.79 1.66 24.04
N SER A 145 -14.91 2.52 23.52
CA SER A 145 -15.20 3.44 22.40
C SER A 145 -14.00 3.51 21.47
N PRO A 146 -13.77 2.43 20.69
CA PRO A 146 -12.56 2.28 19.91
C PRO A 146 -12.59 3.22 18.70
N ARG A 147 -11.49 3.93 18.45
CA ARG A 147 -11.25 4.68 17.23
C ARG A 147 -10.53 3.75 16.27
N LEU A 148 -11.31 3.12 15.40
CA LEU A 148 -10.84 2.15 14.42
C LEU A 148 -11.37 2.47 13.02
N TRP A 149 -10.80 1.80 12.04
CA TRP A 149 -11.41 1.67 10.72
C TRP A 149 -11.45 0.21 10.28
N VAL A 150 -12.34 -0.10 9.34
CA VAL A 150 -12.40 -1.39 8.65
C VAL A 150 -12.30 -1.15 7.16
N GLY A 151 -11.47 -1.92 6.46
CA GLY A 151 -11.21 -1.71 5.04
C GLY A 151 -10.45 -2.87 4.40
N SER A 152 -10.32 -2.84 3.09
CA SER A 152 -9.59 -3.83 2.32
C SER A 152 -8.09 -3.55 2.31
N LYS A 153 -7.29 -4.61 2.42
CA LYS A 153 -5.82 -4.56 2.26
C LYS A 153 -5.46 -3.96 0.91
N ILE A 154 -4.53 -3.01 0.94
CA ILE A 154 -3.91 -2.44 -0.25
C ILE A 154 -2.58 -3.15 -0.54
N LYS A 155 -2.26 -3.29 -1.83
CA LYS A 155 -0.93 -3.73 -2.28
C LYS A 155 -0.44 -2.76 -3.32
N SER A 156 0.73 -2.18 -3.07
CA SER A 156 1.43 -1.36 -4.04
C SER A 156 2.74 -2.03 -4.41
N TYR A 157 3.05 -2.07 -5.69
CA TYR A 157 4.33 -2.58 -6.13
C TYR A 157 4.81 -1.84 -7.37
N ARG A 158 6.13 -1.77 -7.50
CA ARG A 158 6.80 -1.24 -8.69
C ARG A 158 7.81 -2.25 -9.16
N GLU A 159 7.62 -2.73 -10.38
CA GLU A 159 8.61 -3.54 -11.06
C GLU A 159 9.64 -2.63 -11.73
N LEU A 160 10.91 -2.91 -11.50
CA LEU A 160 11.98 -2.12 -12.07
C LEU A 160 12.14 -2.45 -13.56
N PRO A 161 12.43 -1.44 -14.41
CA PRO A 161 12.83 -1.72 -15.77
C PRO A 161 14.13 -2.53 -15.75
N LYS A 162 14.37 -3.29 -16.82
CA LYS A 162 15.67 -3.92 -17.04
C LYS A 162 16.75 -2.84 -17.03
N VAL A 163 17.79 -3.11 -16.26
CA VAL A 163 18.92 -2.20 -16.11
C VAL A 163 19.85 -2.37 -17.30
N TYR A 164 20.16 -1.28 -17.97
CA TYR A 164 21.16 -1.22 -19.04
C TYR A 164 22.18 -0.16 -18.70
N ILE A 165 23.45 -0.40 -19.04
CA ILE A 165 24.46 0.65 -19.03
C ILE A 165 24.17 1.57 -20.21
N THR A 166 24.12 2.88 -19.97
CA THR A 166 24.03 3.87 -21.04
C THR A 166 25.40 4.47 -21.32
N ASP A 167 25.73 4.70 -22.59
CA ASP A 167 26.91 5.48 -22.97
C ASP A 167 26.74 6.98 -22.62
N GLN A 168 27.80 7.78 -22.82
CA GLN A 168 27.75 9.24 -22.58
C GLN A 168 26.73 9.99 -23.45
N GLN A 169 26.17 9.33 -24.47
CA GLN A 169 25.17 9.87 -25.40
C GLN A 169 23.75 9.33 -25.08
N GLY A 170 23.61 8.52 -24.02
CA GLY A 170 22.33 7.97 -23.56
C GLY A 170 21.87 6.73 -24.31
N ALA A 171 22.67 6.17 -25.23
CA ALA A 171 22.33 4.92 -25.90
C ALA A 171 22.62 3.73 -24.98
N ALA A 172 21.69 2.78 -24.90
CA ALA A 172 21.87 1.56 -24.14
C ALA A 172 23.00 0.72 -24.77
N VAL A 173 24.07 0.52 -24.01
CA VAL A 173 25.14 -0.42 -24.33
C VAL A 173 24.71 -1.80 -23.86
N LEU A 174 24.38 -2.66 -24.82
CA LEU A 174 24.15 -4.08 -24.57
C LEU A 174 25.52 -4.74 -24.33
N MET A 175 25.94 -4.82 -23.07
CA MET A 175 27.04 -5.70 -22.65
C MET A 175 26.48 -7.04 -22.23
N ASP A 176 27.00 -8.10 -22.84
CA ASP A 176 26.73 -9.47 -22.42
C ASP A 176 27.36 -9.73 -21.04
N GLY A 177 26.63 -10.41 -20.15
CA GLY A 177 27.10 -10.76 -18.80
C GLY A 177 27.08 -9.65 -17.74
N LEU A 178 26.25 -8.60 -17.89
CA LEU A 178 26.07 -7.61 -16.82
C LEU A 178 25.34 -8.21 -15.62
N SER A 179 26.00 -8.24 -14.46
CA SER A 179 25.39 -8.66 -13.18
C SER A 179 25.16 -7.47 -12.26
N ILE A 180 24.02 -7.42 -11.59
CA ILE A 180 23.77 -6.46 -10.51
C ILE A 180 24.31 -7.05 -9.22
N ALA A 181 25.34 -6.44 -8.63
CA ALA A 181 25.89 -6.92 -7.37
C ALA A 181 24.99 -6.47 -6.21
N SER A 182 24.68 -5.18 -6.17
CA SER A 182 23.77 -4.62 -5.16
C SER A 182 22.86 -3.53 -5.71
N LEU A 183 21.73 -3.36 -5.03
CA LEU A 183 20.74 -2.35 -5.29
C LEU A 183 20.54 -1.53 -4.01
N LYS A 184 20.65 -0.21 -4.14
CA LYS A 184 20.30 0.75 -3.12
C LYS A 184 18.99 1.44 -3.46
N VAL A 185 18.04 1.38 -2.54
CA VAL A 185 16.76 2.07 -2.61
C VAL A 185 16.81 3.24 -1.65
N SER A 186 16.69 4.46 -2.16
CA SER A 186 16.47 5.64 -1.32
C SER A 186 14.97 5.81 -1.07
N HIS A 187 14.60 6.04 0.18
CA HIS A 187 13.21 6.23 0.58
C HIS A 187 13.06 7.38 1.56
N THR A 188 11.84 7.92 1.60
CA THR A 188 11.42 8.97 2.52
C THR A 188 10.10 8.59 3.17
N ASN A 189 9.90 9.03 4.41
CA ASN A 189 8.67 8.84 5.19
C ASN A 189 8.06 7.44 5.04
N SER A 190 8.88 6.41 5.22
CA SER A 190 8.52 5.01 4.97
C SER A 190 8.65 4.17 6.24
N THR A 191 7.72 3.24 6.45
CA THR A 191 7.72 2.35 7.62
C THR A 191 8.34 1.00 7.30
N ALA A 192 7.81 0.29 6.31
CA ALA A 192 8.33 -1.01 5.92
C ALA A 192 7.96 -1.30 4.46
N TYR A 193 8.86 -1.96 3.75
CA TYR A 193 8.61 -2.47 2.40
C TYR A 193 9.55 -3.64 2.10
N LYS A 194 9.23 -4.41 1.08
CA LYS A 194 9.99 -5.58 0.65
C LYS A 194 10.58 -5.34 -0.72
N VAL A 195 11.76 -5.90 -0.94
CA VAL A 195 12.37 -6.01 -2.26
C VAL A 195 12.46 -7.47 -2.62
N GLN A 196 11.77 -7.83 -3.71
CA GLN A 196 11.65 -9.18 -4.20
C GLN A 196 12.46 -9.31 -5.50
N VAL A 197 13.35 -10.28 -5.52
CA VAL A 197 14.12 -10.68 -6.70
C VAL A 197 13.56 -12.01 -7.19
N PHE A 198 13.26 -12.08 -8.48
CA PHE A 198 12.83 -13.31 -9.13
C PHE A 198 13.78 -13.60 -10.27
N VAL A 199 14.19 -14.86 -10.40
CA VAL A 199 14.93 -15.35 -11.55
C VAL A 199 13.98 -15.57 -12.72
N VAL A 200 14.41 -15.24 -13.93
CA VAL A 200 13.62 -15.42 -15.14
C VAL A 200 13.30 -16.90 -15.34
N GLY A 201 12.01 -17.22 -15.45
CA GLY A 201 11.52 -18.59 -15.48
C GLY A 201 10.80 -19.00 -14.20
N ASP A 202 11.08 -18.32 -13.08
CA ASP A 202 10.41 -18.56 -11.80
C ASP A 202 9.23 -17.58 -11.60
N GLU A 203 8.08 -18.14 -11.24
CA GLU A 203 6.95 -17.35 -10.77
C GLU A 203 7.08 -17.00 -9.28
N GLU A 204 7.82 -17.82 -8.52
CA GLU A 204 8.08 -17.65 -7.09
C GLU A 204 9.25 -16.69 -6.82
N VAL A 205 9.22 -16.06 -5.64
CA VAL A 205 10.25 -15.13 -5.20
C VAL A 205 11.52 -15.93 -4.88
N THR A 206 12.61 -15.64 -5.59
CA THR A 206 13.90 -16.32 -5.37
C THR A 206 14.63 -15.75 -4.15
N ALA A 207 14.56 -14.44 -3.96
CA ALA A 207 15.10 -13.77 -2.78
C ALA A 207 14.21 -12.60 -2.35
N GLU A 208 14.03 -12.45 -1.05
CA GLU A 208 13.28 -11.37 -0.44
C GLU A 208 14.15 -10.68 0.61
N SER A 209 14.14 -9.35 0.62
CA SER A 209 14.77 -8.54 1.66
C SER A 209 13.76 -7.50 2.15
N GLU A 210 13.60 -7.41 3.46
CA GLU A 210 12.64 -6.50 4.09
C GLU A 210 13.37 -5.31 4.72
N PHE A 211 12.89 -4.13 4.37
CA PHE A 211 13.21 -2.90 5.07
C PHE A 211 12.19 -2.68 6.19
N SER A 212 12.67 -2.31 7.36
CA SER A 212 11.85 -1.88 8.50
C SER A 212 12.49 -0.68 9.17
N ALA A 213 11.70 0.38 9.38
CA ALA A 213 12.11 1.56 10.12
C ALA A 213 12.34 1.28 11.62
N ARG A 214 12.00 0.08 12.11
CA ARG A 214 12.28 -0.32 13.49
C ARG A 214 13.76 -0.69 13.64
N ILE A 215 14.63 0.32 13.67
CA ILE A 215 16.06 0.14 13.86
C ILE A 215 16.37 0.04 15.36
N SER A 216 17.04 -1.05 15.76
CA SER A 216 17.45 -1.26 17.15
C SER A 216 18.55 -0.25 17.53
N GLY A 217 18.32 0.53 18.58
CA GLY A 217 19.28 1.52 19.08
C GLY A 217 19.02 2.95 18.59
N ASP A 218 17.98 3.17 17.80
CA ASP A 218 17.51 4.50 17.45
C ASP A 218 16.63 5.08 18.58
N PRO A 219 17.01 6.23 19.20
CA PRO A 219 16.22 6.86 20.25
C PRO A 219 14.86 7.39 19.78
N GLU A 220 14.64 7.59 18.47
CA GLU A 220 13.35 8.02 17.92
C GLU A 220 12.32 6.88 17.85
N VAL A 221 12.78 5.62 17.94
CA VAL A 221 11.90 4.45 17.96
C VAL A 221 11.32 4.28 19.37
N VAL A 222 10.17 4.90 19.61
CA VAL A 222 9.44 4.80 20.87
C VAL A 222 8.62 3.50 20.91
N ASN A 223 8.66 2.78 22.04
CA ASN A 223 7.78 1.65 22.30
C ASN A 223 6.31 2.08 22.19
N ASN A 224 5.46 1.20 21.66
CA ASN A 224 4.04 1.49 21.42
C ASN A 224 3.76 2.54 20.32
N ARG A 225 4.74 2.87 19.47
CA ARG A 225 4.51 3.68 18.26
C ARG A 225 5.01 2.96 17.02
N VAL A 226 4.41 3.32 15.89
CA VAL A 226 4.86 2.87 14.57
C VAL A 226 6.10 3.68 14.21
N PRO A 227 7.26 3.05 13.99
CA PRO A 227 8.44 3.77 13.55
C PRO A 227 8.28 4.21 12.10
N VAL A 228 8.78 5.41 11.80
CA VAL A 228 8.79 5.98 10.47
C VAL A 228 10.18 6.54 10.25
N GLU A 229 10.87 6.06 9.22
CA GLU A 229 12.14 6.65 8.84
C GLU A 229 11.88 7.84 7.91
N SER A 230 12.34 9.03 8.33
CA SER A 230 12.13 10.28 7.58
C SER A 230 12.86 10.24 6.24
N SER A 231 14.10 9.73 6.22
CA SER A 231 14.89 9.52 5.02
C SER A 231 15.95 8.47 5.26
N GLY A 232 16.10 7.51 4.35
CA GLY A 232 17.09 6.44 4.48
C GLY A 232 17.51 5.82 3.15
N GLU A 233 18.53 4.96 3.21
CA GLU A 233 18.93 4.09 2.11
C GLU A 233 18.89 2.64 2.58
N PHE A 234 18.26 1.77 1.78
CA PHE A 234 18.26 0.32 2.00
C PHE A 234 19.11 -0.37 0.93
N ASP A 235 20.14 -1.10 1.35
CA ASP A 235 21.09 -1.80 0.47
C ASP A 235 20.79 -3.31 0.48
N ILE A 236 20.64 -3.87 -0.71
CA ILE A 236 20.27 -5.26 -0.94
C ILE A 236 21.23 -5.88 -1.94
N ARG A 237 21.66 -7.12 -1.66
CA ARG A 237 22.45 -7.91 -2.61
C ARG A 237 21.51 -8.60 -3.59
N VAL A 238 21.74 -8.39 -4.89
CA VAL A 238 20.98 -9.04 -5.95
C VAL A 238 21.77 -10.26 -6.43
N GLY A 239 22.99 -10.05 -6.92
CA GLY A 239 23.92 -11.13 -7.31
C GLY A 239 23.53 -11.89 -8.58
N TYR A 240 22.59 -11.38 -9.39
CA TYR A 240 22.11 -12.02 -10.62
C TYR A 240 22.40 -11.15 -11.86
N GLY A 241 22.42 -11.80 -13.03
CA GLY A 241 22.47 -11.14 -14.33
C GLY A 241 21.25 -10.22 -14.53
N THR A 242 21.42 -9.07 -15.17
CA THR A 242 20.32 -8.15 -15.49
C THR A 242 19.27 -8.77 -16.40
N GLU A 243 19.68 -9.70 -17.26
CA GLU A 243 18.76 -10.43 -18.15
C GLU A 243 18.05 -11.59 -17.47
N GLU A 244 18.63 -12.10 -16.37
CA GLU A 244 18.18 -13.29 -15.65
C GLU A 244 17.33 -12.95 -14.42
N CYS A 245 17.15 -11.67 -14.09
CA CYS A 245 16.38 -11.26 -12.93
C CYS A 245 15.34 -10.19 -13.23
N ARG A 246 14.24 -10.24 -12.46
CA ARG A 246 13.27 -9.15 -12.32
C ARG A 246 13.23 -8.72 -10.85
N ILE A 247 13.25 -7.42 -10.62
CA ILE A 247 13.26 -6.85 -9.27
C ILE A 247 11.96 -6.08 -9.07
N ARG A 248 11.31 -6.31 -7.93
CA ARG A 248 10.06 -5.66 -7.54
C ARG A 248 10.20 -5.06 -6.15
N LEU A 249 9.84 -3.79 -6.04
CA LEU A 249 9.56 -3.16 -4.75
C LEU A 249 8.09 -3.43 -4.42
N LEU A 250 7.81 -3.96 -3.23
CA LEU A 250 6.49 -4.33 -2.77
C LEU A 250 6.23 -3.67 -1.42
N ASN A 251 5.08 -3.00 -1.29
CA ASN A 251 4.52 -2.61 -0.02
C ASN A 251 3.12 -3.22 0.10
N ASP A 252 3.00 -4.22 0.96
CA ASP A 252 1.79 -4.95 1.33
C ASP A 252 1.28 -4.54 2.72
N THR A 253 1.84 -3.48 3.30
CA THR A 253 1.44 -2.93 4.60
C THR A 253 0.43 -1.80 4.43
N ILE A 254 -0.26 -1.46 5.51
CA ILE A 254 -1.17 -0.30 5.57
C ILE A 254 -0.43 1.04 5.65
N TYR A 255 0.89 1.01 5.82
CA TYR A 255 1.70 2.23 5.94
C TYR A 255 2.19 2.65 4.54
N PRO A 256 2.32 3.96 4.27
CA PRO A 256 2.84 4.42 3.00
C PRO A 256 4.32 4.05 2.85
N SER A 257 4.76 3.97 1.60
CA SER A 257 6.18 3.88 1.25
C SER A 257 6.43 4.78 0.05
N SER A 258 7.45 5.63 0.17
CA SER A 258 7.89 6.52 -0.90
C SER A 258 9.28 6.11 -1.36
N TRP A 259 9.39 5.68 -2.61
CA TRP A 259 10.66 5.29 -3.22
C TRP A 259 11.15 6.40 -4.14
N ASP A 260 12.20 7.09 -3.73
CA ASP A 260 12.67 8.31 -4.37
C ASP A 260 13.67 8.04 -5.48
N SER A 261 14.64 7.16 -5.20
CA SER A 261 15.71 6.87 -6.14
C SER A 261 16.23 5.44 -6.00
N LEU A 262 16.78 4.93 -7.10
CA LEU A 262 17.36 3.60 -7.19
C LEU A 262 18.76 3.74 -7.76
N ARG A 263 19.72 3.12 -7.08
CA ARG A 263 21.13 3.07 -7.53
C ARG A 263 21.57 1.62 -7.54
N TYR A 264 22.19 1.19 -8.63
CA TYR A 264 22.72 -0.16 -8.79
C TYR A 264 24.24 -0.08 -8.95
N MET A 265 24.94 -1.11 -8.45
CA MET A 265 26.38 -1.30 -8.56
C MET A 265 26.72 -2.67 -9.13
#